data_AF-A0A9J7EMB0-F1
#
_entry.id   AF-A0A9J7EMB0-F1
#
_cell.length_a   1.000
_cell.length_b   1.000
_cell.length_c   1.000
_cell.angle_alpha   90.00
_cell.angle_beta   90.00
_cell.angle_gamma   90.00
#
_symmetry.space_group_name_H-M   'P 1'
#
loop_
_entity.id
_entity.type
_entity.pdbx_description
1 polymer ?
#
loop_
_entity_poly.entity_id
_entity_poly.type
_entity_poly.pdbx_seq_one_letter_code
_entity_poly.pdbx_strand_id
1 'polypeptide(L)'
;MMEMSSRQQLYPTITNSINEEADSESRTCGKILVFLSWVLVCLTMPFSLFICFKVVQEYERAVIFRLGRLLSGGAKGPGIFFILPCIDTYARVDLRTRTYDIPPQEVLTKDSVTVSVDAVVYYRVHNATISIANVENAHHSTRLLAQTTLRNTMGTRPLHEILSERETISGTMQLSLDEATEAWGIKVERVEIKDVRLPVQLQRAMAAEAEAAREARAKVIAAEGEQKASRALREASEVIGDSPAALQLRYLQTLNTISAEKNSTIVFPLPIDMITYFLRAKEDAQSNL
;
A
#
# COMPACT_ATOMS: atom_id res chain seq x y z
N MET A 1 -41.48 29.59 17.87
CA MET A 1 -40.08 29.60 17.36
C MET A 1 -39.61 31.04 17.17
N MET A 2 -39.67 31.88 18.21
CA MET A 2 -39.24 33.29 18.12
C MET A 2 -38.99 33.96 19.48
N GLU A 3 -38.54 33.21 20.50
CA GLU A 3 -38.07 33.78 21.77
C GLU A 3 -36.91 32.94 22.32
N MET A 4 -35.71 33.11 21.76
CA MET A 4 -34.48 32.64 22.40
C MET A 4 -33.23 33.46 22.01
N SER A 5 -33.39 34.57 21.28
CA SER A 5 -32.25 35.32 20.71
C SER A 5 -31.84 36.58 21.49
N SER A 6 -32.46 36.88 22.64
CA SER A 6 -32.34 38.20 23.29
C SER A 6 -31.80 38.19 24.73
N ARG A 7 -31.17 37.10 25.18
CA ARG A 7 -30.56 37.01 26.54
C ARG A 7 -29.03 36.85 26.58
N GLN A 8 -28.33 37.01 25.46
CA GLN A 8 -26.89 36.67 25.37
C GLN A 8 -25.92 37.87 25.32
N GLN A 9 -26.39 39.11 25.50
CA GLN A 9 -25.56 40.31 25.32
C GLN A 9 -25.13 41.05 26.60
N LEU A 10 -25.50 40.62 27.81
CA LEU A 10 -25.20 41.38 29.04
C LEU A 10 -24.02 40.87 29.90
N TYR A 11 -23.28 39.85 29.45
CA TYR A 11 -22.09 39.36 30.17
C TYR A 11 -20.89 39.01 29.24
N PRO A 12 -20.23 40.00 28.62
CA PRO A 12 -18.86 39.77 28.14
C PRO A 12 -17.81 40.75 28.69
N THR A 13 -18.19 41.78 29.46
CA THR A 13 -17.25 42.89 29.77
C THR A 13 -16.45 42.68 31.06
N ILE A 14 -16.98 42.01 32.09
CA ILE A 14 -16.32 41.87 33.41
C ILE A 14 -15.33 40.70 33.46
N THR A 15 -15.57 39.63 32.69
CA THR A 15 -14.66 38.47 32.62
C THR A 15 -13.38 38.76 31.85
N ASN A 16 -13.41 39.67 30.88
CA ASN A 16 -12.22 40.06 30.13
C ASN A 16 -11.24 40.90 30.96
N SER A 17 -11.74 41.79 31.83
CA SER A 17 -10.87 42.64 32.67
C SER A 17 -10.15 41.86 33.79
N ILE A 18 -10.80 40.85 34.38
CA ILE A 18 -10.18 40.00 35.41
C ILE A 18 -9.11 39.08 34.80
N ASN A 19 -9.33 38.57 33.58
CA ASN A 19 -8.34 37.77 32.86
C ASN A 19 -7.12 38.60 32.42
N GLU A 20 -7.30 39.86 32.03
CA GLU A 20 -6.19 40.76 31.68
C GLU A 20 -5.30 41.13 32.87
N GLU A 21 -5.88 41.36 34.05
CA GLU A 21 -5.11 41.65 35.28
C GLU A 21 -4.33 40.42 35.78
N ALA A 22 -4.94 39.22 35.78
CA ALA A 22 -4.29 37.96 36.18
C ALA A 22 -3.17 37.52 35.21
N ASP A 23 -3.31 37.79 33.92
CA ASP A 23 -2.23 37.54 32.95
C ASP A 23 -1.08 38.54 33.11
N SER A 24 -1.34 39.75 33.63
CA SER A 24 -0.30 40.77 33.89
C SER A 24 0.57 40.42 35.11
N GLU A 25 -0.02 39.95 36.20
CA GLU A 25 0.71 39.52 37.40
C GLU A 25 1.52 38.24 37.14
N SER A 26 0.94 37.26 36.44
CA SER A 26 1.66 36.03 36.06
C SER A 26 2.82 36.29 35.11
N ARG A 27 2.71 37.27 34.21
CA ARG A 27 3.82 37.75 33.37
C ARG A 27 4.93 38.40 34.18
N THR A 28 4.60 39.09 35.27
CA THR A 28 5.58 39.79 36.12
C THR A 28 6.33 38.82 37.01
N CYS A 29 5.62 37.88 37.64
CA CYS A 29 6.21 36.76 38.40
C CYS A 29 7.09 35.87 37.51
N GLY A 30 6.63 35.54 36.29
CA GLY A 30 7.42 34.77 35.33
C GLY A 30 8.73 35.45 34.96
N LYS A 31 8.75 36.78 34.78
CA LYS A 31 9.97 37.55 34.53
C LYS A 31 10.94 37.52 35.72
N ILE A 32 10.43 37.61 36.95
CA ILE A 32 11.24 37.51 38.17
C ILE A 32 11.89 36.13 38.30
N LEU A 33 11.13 35.05 38.04
CA LEU A 33 11.67 33.69 38.03
C LEU A 33 12.75 33.49 36.96
N VAL A 34 12.53 34.00 35.75
CA VAL A 34 13.53 33.96 34.67
C VAL A 34 14.79 34.72 35.07
N PHE A 35 14.65 35.89 35.70
CA PHE A 35 15.78 36.67 36.21
C PHE A 35 16.54 35.92 37.32
N LEU A 36 15.83 35.33 38.28
CA LEU A 36 16.42 34.50 39.35
C LEU A 36 17.20 33.31 38.77
N SER A 37 16.65 32.62 37.77
CA SER A 37 17.32 31.51 37.08
C SER A 37 18.61 31.97 36.39
N TRP A 38 18.59 33.13 35.74
CA TRP A 38 19.79 33.75 35.16
C TRP A 38 20.86 34.06 36.22
N VAL A 39 20.47 34.65 37.36
CA VAL A 39 21.38 34.93 38.48
C VAL A 39 22.00 33.63 39.02
N LEU A 40 21.21 32.58 39.16
CA LEU A 40 21.67 31.26 39.63
C LEU A 40 22.64 30.61 38.64
N VAL A 41 22.38 30.71 37.34
CA VAL A 41 23.31 30.23 36.29
C VAL A 41 24.63 30.99 36.32
N CYS A 42 24.61 32.32 36.52
CA CYS A 42 25.81 33.15 36.65
C CYS A 42 26.61 32.84 37.92
N LEU A 43 25.93 32.57 39.05
CA LEU A 43 26.59 32.25 40.32
C LEU A 43 27.28 30.88 40.29
N THR A 44 26.71 29.93 39.53
CA THR A 44 27.18 28.53 39.46
C THR A 44 28.11 28.25 38.26
N MET A 45 28.58 29.31 37.60
CA MET A 45 29.57 29.25 36.52
C MET A 45 30.91 28.72 37.09
N PRO A 46 31.58 27.72 36.47
CA PRO A 46 31.39 27.19 35.11
C PRO A 46 30.54 25.90 35.01
N PHE A 47 30.09 25.32 36.12
CA PHE A 47 29.41 24.01 36.11
C PHE A 47 28.05 24.04 35.39
N SER A 48 27.31 25.15 35.51
CA SER A 48 26.00 25.33 34.88
C SER A 48 26.05 25.26 33.34
N LEU A 49 27.14 25.71 32.73
CA LEU A 49 27.34 25.73 31.28
C LEU A 49 27.22 24.35 30.64
N PHE A 50 27.75 23.31 31.27
CA PHE A 50 27.64 21.93 30.77
C PHE A 50 26.20 21.39 30.80
N ILE A 51 25.35 21.91 31.69
CA ILE A 51 23.95 21.47 31.84
C ILE A 51 23.03 22.24 30.88
N CYS A 52 23.28 23.54 30.71
CA CYS A 52 22.43 24.43 29.90
C CYS A 52 22.56 24.17 28.38
N PHE A 53 23.73 23.70 27.94
CA PHE A 53 23.98 23.41 26.53
C PHE A 53 23.52 21.99 26.19
N LYS A 54 22.48 21.89 25.35
CA LYS A 54 22.01 20.63 24.81
C LYS A 54 22.12 20.63 23.28
N VAL A 55 22.48 19.48 22.75
CA VAL A 55 22.60 19.24 21.31
C VAL A 55 21.48 18.30 20.89
N VAL A 56 20.79 18.67 19.82
CA VAL A 56 19.75 17.85 19.18
C VAL A 56 20.20 17.51 17.77
N GLN A 57 19.95 16.25 17.42
CA GLN A 57 20.34 15.68 16.14
C GLN A 57 19.48 16.24 15.01
N GLU A 58 19.96 16.17 13.77
CA GLU A 58 19.28 16.74 12.60
C GLU A 58 17.87 16.18 12.35
N TYR A 59 17.65 14.93 12.73
CA TYR A 59 16.38 14.22 12.58
C TYR A 59 15.42 14.41 13.76
N GLU A 60 15.82 15.15 14.78
CA GLU A 60 15.03 15.44 15.97
C GLU A 60 14.65 16.93 16.00
N ARG A 61 13.50 17.24 16.59
CA ARG A 61 13.14 18.61 16.99
C ARG A 61 12.90 18.68 18.48
N ALA A 62 13.31 19.79 19.06
CA ALA A 62 13.05 20.10 20.46
C ALA A 62 11.87 21.08 20.57
N VAL A 63 10.84 20.66 21.30
CA VAL A 63 9.76 21.55 21.74
C VAL A 63 10.08 21.98 23.16
N ILE A 64 10.19 23.29 23.38
CA ILE A 64 10.60 23.87 24.66
C ILE A 64 9.39 24.51 25.32
N PHE A 65 9.16 24.13 26.57
CA PHE A 65 8.15 24.73 27.43
C PHE A 65 8.86 25.55 28.51
N ARG A 66 8.46 26.81 28.64
CA ARG A 66 8.94 27.73 29.67
C ARG A 66 7.82 28.00 30.64
N LEU A 67 7.98 27.61 31.91
CA LEU A 67 6.92 27.74 32.93
C LEU A 67 5.58 27.13 32.45
N GLY A 68 5.64 26.00 31.74
CA GLY A 68 4.48 25.31 31.18
C GLY A 68 3.86 25.96 29.94
N ARG A 69 4.35 27.11 29.47
CA ARG A 69 3.89 27.75 28.23
C ARG A 69 4.81 27.36 27.07
N LEU A 70 4.22 27.13 25.90
CA LEU A 70 4.99 26.89 24.68
C LEU A 70 5.74 28.16 24.29
N LEU A 71 7.04 28.04 23.98
CA LEU A 71 7.84 29.17 23.54
C LEU A 71 7.37 29.67 22.16
N SER A 72 7.21 30.99 22.00
CA SER A 72 6.63 31.62 20.79
C SER A 72 7.36 31.34 19.46
N GLY A 73 8.53 30.69 19.50
CA GLY A 73 9.28 30.27 18.32
C GLY A 73 8.93 28.87 17.80
N GLY A 74 7.98 28.16 18.43
CA GLY A 74 7.63 26.79 18.05
C GLY A 74 8.76 25.77 18.27
N ALA A 75 8.71 24.65 17.56
CA ALA A 75 9.74 23.62 17.61
C ALA A 75 11.07 24.16 17.05
N LYS A 76 12.12 24.17 17.89
CA LYS A 76 13.45 24.60 17.46
C LYS A 76 14.08 23.54 16.55
N GLY A 77 14.76 24.03 15.52
CA GLY A 77 15.54 23.22 14.61
C GLY A 77 16.75 22.56 15.26
N PRO A 78 17.45 21.68 14.53
CA PRO A 78 18.60 20.94 15.05
C PRO A 78 19.79 21.85 15.35
N GLY A 79 20.68 21.37 16.21
CA GLY A 79 21.86 22.10 16.66
C GLY A 79 21.87 22.32 18.16
N ILE A 80 22.62 23.35 18.57
CA ILE A 80 22.86 23.68 19.97
C ILE A 80 21.78 24.67 20.42
N PHE A 81 21.12 24.36 21.53
CA PHE A 81 20.15 25.26 22.14
C PHE A 81 20.44 25.39 23.63
N PHE A 82 20.25 26.61 24.10
CA PHE A 82 20.40 26.99 25.49
C PHE A 82 19.07 26.79 26.22
N ILE A 83 19.11 26.00 27.30
CA ILE A 83 17.96 25.71 28.16
C ILE A 83 18.26 26.23 29.55
N LEU A 84 17.33 26.97 30.14
CA LEU A 84 17.46 27.43 31.52
C LEU A 84 17.14 26.28 32.49
N PRO A 85 18.08 25.89 33.37
CA PRO A 85 17.82 24.87 34.37
C PRO A 85 16.68 25.33 35.31
N CYS A 86 15.88 24.36 35.77
CA CYS A 86 14.71 24.53 36.66
C CYS A 86 13.44 25.12 36.02
N ILE A 87 13.54 25.95 34.97
CA ILE A 87 12.38 26.65 34.38
C ILE A 87 11.94 26.05 33.05
N ASP A 88 12.91 25.73 32.19
CA ASP A 88 12.63 25.24 30.85
C ASP A 88 12.62 23.71 30.85
N THR A 89 11.52 23.12 30.37
CA THR A 89 11.43 21.69 30.04
C THR A 89 11.46 21.52 28.53
N TYR A 90 12.07 20.44 28.06
CA TYR A 90 12.17 20.17 26.62
C TYR A 90 11.76 18.74 26.31
N ALA A 91 11.04 18.58 25.22
CA ALA A 91 10.65 17.29 24.67
C ALA A 91 11.28 17.11 23.29
N ARG A 92 11.94 15.97 23.08
CA ARG A 92 12.56 15.61 21.80
C ARG A 92 11.59 14.76 21.00
N VAL A 93 11.35 15.14 19.76
CA VAL A 93 10.49 14.43 18.83
C VAL A 93 11.27 14.05 17.59
N ASP A 94 11.23 12.78 17.26
CA ASP A 94 11.84 12.21 16.07
C ASP A 94 10.94 12.46 14.85
N LEU A 95 11.50 13.02 13.79
CA LEU A 95 10.80 13.30 12.54
C LEU A 95 10.86 12.16 11.52
N ARG A 96 11.62 11.10 11.81
CA ARG A 96 11.79 9.97 10.87
C ARG A 96 10.49 9.19 10.72
N THR A 97 10.36 8.54 9.57
CA THR A 97 9.29 7.57 9.32
C THR A 97 9.41 6.42 10.32
N ARG A 98 8.33 6.18 11.05
CA ARG A 98 8.15 5.04 11.93
C ARG A 98 7.09 4.13 11.35
N THR A 99 7.28 2.85 11.62
CA THR A 99 6.33 1.81 11.28
C THR A 99 5.55 1.39 12.51
N TYR A 100 4.27 1.12 12.30
CA TYR A 100 3.45 0.45 13.30
C TYR A 100 2.69 -0.69 12.64
N ASP A 101 2.89 -1.88 13.19
CA ASP A 101 2.17 -3.09 12.80
C ASP A 101 0.83 -3.13 13.54
N ILE A 102 -0.26 -3.10 12.79
CA ILE A 102 -1.61 -3.28 13.33
C ILE A 102 -1.77 -4.78 13.62
N PRO A 103 -2.07 -5.17 14.87
CA PRO A 103 -2.28 -6.57 15.19
C PRO A 103 -3.49 -7.13 14.43
N PRO A 104 -3.50 -8.43 14.09
CA PRO A 104 -4.59 -9.05 13.35
C PRO A 104 -5.97 -8.72 13.94
N GLN A 105 -6.87 -8.21 13.10
CA GLN A 105 -8.24 -7.87 13.48
C GLN A 105 -9.21 -8.85 12.83
N GLU A 106 -10.08 -9.46 13.62
CA GLU A 106 -11.22 -10.22 13.12
C GLU A 106 -12.36 -9.26 12.75
N VAL A 107 -12.74 -9.28 11.47
CA VAL A 107 -13.75 -8.38 10.90
C VAL A 107 -14.70 -9.19 10.02
N LEU A 108 -15.97 -8.81 10.04
CA LEU A 108 -16.97 -9.31 9.10
C LEU A 108 -16.99 -8.41 7.86
N THR A 109 -16.74 -8.97 6.69
CA THR A 109 -16.83 -8.23 5.42
C THR A 109 -18.28 -7.93 5.05
N LYS A 110 -18.48 -7.11 4.01
CA LYS A 110 -19.82 -6.81 3.46
C LYS A 110 -20.59 -8.07 3.05
N ASP A 111 -19.88 -9.13 2.66
CA ASP A 111 -20.46 -10.41 2.22
C ASP A 111 -20.68 -11.39 3.38
N SER A 112 -20.62 -10.91 4.62
CA SER A 112 -20.79 -11.73 5.84
C SER A 112 -19.74 -12.84 6.00
N VAL A 113 -18.52 -12.62 5.47
CA VAL A 113 -17.40 -13.53 5.69
C VAL A 113 -16.51 -13.01 6.81
N THR A 114 -16.19 -13.88 7.77
CA THR A 114 -15.21 -13.56 8.82
C THR A 114 -13.80 -13.67 8.26
N VAL A 115 -13.03 -12.59 8.34
CA VAL A 115 -11.62 -12.55 7.92
C VAL A 115 -10.77 -11.93 9.03
N SER A 116 -9.53 -12.41 9.15
CA SER A 116 -8.52 -11.80 10.01
C SER A 116 -7.52 -11.05 9.15
N VAL A 117 -7.46 -9.73 9.29
CA VAL A 117 -6.59 -8.86 8.48
C VAL A 117 -5.57 -8.16 9.37
N ASP A 118 -4.31 -8.14 8.93
CA ASP A 118 -3.27 -7.29 9.50
C ASP A 118 -2.71 -6.30 8.45
N ALA A 119 -2.13 -5.22 8.94
CA ALA A 119 -1.63 -4.14 8.09
C ALA A 119 -0.51 -3.38 8.80
N VAL A 120 0.29 -2.63 8.03
CA VAL A 120 1.39 -1.80 8.52
C VAL A 120 1.14 -0.36 8.10
N VAL A 121 1.32 0.57 9.03
CA VAL A 121 1.21 2.01 8.78
C VAL A 121 2.58 2.64 8.88
N TYR A 122 2.96 3.38 7.84
CA TYR A 122 4.18 4.17 7.79
C TYR A 122 3.79 5.64 7.98
N TYR A 123 4.25 6.23 9.06
CA TYR A 123 3.91 7.62 9.39
C TYR A 123 5.12 8.32 9.98
N ARG A 124 5.12 9.64 9.90
CA ARG A 124 6.14 10.48 10.55
C ARG A 124 5.51 11.70 11.19
N VAL A 125 6.21 12.27 12.16
CA VAL A 125 5.79 13.56 12.73
C VAL A 125 6.15 14.66 11.75
N HIS A 126 5.15 15.39 11.26
CA HIS A 126 5.35 16.57 10.42
C HIS A 126 5.53 17.82 11.28
N ASN A 127 4.71 17.98 12.33
CA ASN A 127 4.78 19.12 13.24
C ASN A 127 4.94 18.66 14.69
N ALA A 128 6.17 18.77 15.21
CA ALA A 128 6.52 18.37 16.56
C ALA A 128 5.77 19.17 17.65
N THR A 129 5.49 20.45 17.39
CA THR A 129 4.76 21.31 18.33
C THR A 129 3.34 20.79 18.54
N ILE A 130 2.62 20.54 17.44
CA ILE A 130 1.23 20.06 17.44
C ILE A 130 1.15 18.66 18.04
N SER A 131 2.11 17.79 17.71
CA SER A 131 2.16 16.41 18.18
C SER A 131 2.25 16.27 19.71
N ILE A 132 2.85 17.26 20.40
CA ILE A 132 2.93 17.27 21.87
C ILE A 132 1.80 18.09 22.49
N ALA A 133 1.36 19.16 21.83
CA ALA A 133 0.39 20.09 22.40
C ALA A 133 -1.06 19.58 22.32
N ASN A 134 -1.44 18.93 21.22
CA ASN A 134 -2.84 18.61 20.94
C ASN A 134 -3.30 17.26 21.46
N VAL A 135 -2.38 16.32 21.72
CA VAL A 135 -2.70 14.96 22.17
C VAL A 135 -1.67 14.52 23.20
N GLU A 136 -2.14 13.87 24.27
CA GLU A 136 -1.27 13.30 25.31
C GLU A 136 -0.22 12.34 24.74
N ASN A 137 -0.67 11.39 23.89
CA ASN A 137 0.18 10.42 23.21
C ASN A 137 -0.24 10.25 21.74
N ALA A 138 0.26 11.12 20.86
CA ALA A 138 -0.09 11.09 19.43
C ALA A 138 0.14 9.72 18.79
N HIS A 139 1.25 9.05 19.10
CA HIS A 139 1.52 7.69 18.60
C HIS A 139 0.47 6.67 19.04
N HIS A 140 0.06 6.68 20.30
CA HIS A 140 -0.94 5.73 20.80
C HIS A 140 -2.31 5.97 20.17
N SER A 141 -2.72 7.23 20.05
CA SER A 141 -3.98 7.60 19.40
C SER A 141 -4.00 7.21 17.92
N THR A 142 -2.91 7.41 17.18
CA THR A 142 -2.78 6.94 15.79
C THR A 142 -2.92 5.43 15.67
N ARG A 143 -2.38 4.65 16.62
CA ARG A 143 -2.51 3.18 16.62
C ARG A 143 -3.95 2.71 16.76
N LEU A 144 -4.69 3.32 17.71
CA LEU A 144 -6.11 3.01 17.93
C LEU A 144 -6.97 3.43 16.75
N LEU A 145 -6.69 4.61 16.20
CA LEU A 145 -7.37 5.08 15.00
C LEU A 145 -7.12 4.15 13.81
N ALA A 146 -5.86 3.73 13.59
CA ALA A 146 -5.52 2.78 12.54
C ALA A 146 -6.27 1.45 12.65
N GLN A 147 -6.42 0.91 13.87
CA GLN A 147 -7.21 -0.31 14.12
C GLN A 147 -8.69 -0.11 13.77
N THR A 148 -9.25 1.04 14.15
CA THR A 148 -10.67 1.35 13.93
C THR A 148 -10.94 1.59 12.45
N THR A 149 -10.08 2.34 11.76
CA THR A 149 -10.17 2.57 10.32
C THR A 149 -10.01 1.29 9.54
N LEU A 150 -9.04 0.41 9.89
CA LEU A 150 -8.90 -0.90 9.26
C LEU A 150 -10.21 -1.70 9.37
N ARG A 151 -10.78 -1.79 10.57
CA ARG A 151 -12.04 -2.49 10.82
C ARG A 151 -13.20 -1.94 9.98
N ASN A 152 -13.34 -0.61 9.95
CA ASN A 152 -14.42 0.05 9.21
C ASN A 152 -14.27 -0.12 7.70
N THR A 153 -13.05 0.05 7.16
CA THR A 153 -12.78 -0.10 5.73
C THR A 153 -12.95 -1.54 5.29
N MET A 154 -12.47 -2.54 6.06
CA MET A 154 -12.69 -3.96 5.73
C MET A 154 -14.17 -4.35 5.77
N GLY A 155 -14.96 -3.80 6.70
CA GLY A 155 -16.38 -4.12 6.83
C GLY A 155 -17.26 -3.57 5.70
N THR A 156 -16.84 -2.49 5.03
CA THR A 156 -17.61 -1.88 3.93
C THR A 156 -17.32 -2.51 2.57
N ARG A 157 -16.28 -3.35 2.46
CA ARG A 157 -15.83 -3.96 1.20
C ARG A 157 -16.19 -5.46 1.14
N PRO A 158 -16.50 -5.98 -0.05
CA PRO A 158 -16.68 -7.41 -0.27
C PRO A 158 -15.33 -8.16 -0.25
N LEU A 159 -15.38 -9.48 -0.04
CA LEU A 159 -14.17 -10.28 0.14
C LEU A 159 -13.25 -10.29 -1.09
N HIS A 160 -13.84 -10.40 -2.28
CA HIS A 160 -13.08 -10.50 -3.54
C HIS A 160 -12.26 -9.24 -3.81
N GLU A 161 -12.77 -8.08 -3.40
CA GLU A 161 -12.12 -6.78 -3.56
C GLU A 161 -10.94 -6.65 -2.57
N ILE A 162 -11.11 -7.13 -1.33
CA ILE A 162 -10.02 -7.20 -0.35
C ILE A 162 -8.87 -8.08 -0.86
N LEU A 163 -9.17 -9.16 -1.60
CA LEU A 163 -8.16 -10.05 -2.15
C LEU A 163 -7.49 -9.51 -3.42
N SER A 164 -8.26 -8.86 -4.30
CA SER A 164 -7.80 -8.44 -5.65
C SER A 164 -7.28 -7.00 -5.70
N GLU A 165 -7.91 -6.08 -4.96
CA GLU A 165 -7.66 -4.63 -5.03
C GLU A 165 -7.04 -4.07 -3.74
N ARG A 166 -5.98 -4.73 -3.24
CA ARG A 166 -5.32 -4.32 -1.99
C ARG A 166 -4.75 -2.90 -2.05
N GLU A 167 -4.27 -2.48 -3.21
CA GLU A 167 -3.67 -1.15 -3.40
C GLU A 167 -4.71 -0.02 -3.30
N THR A 168 -5.90 -0.20 -3.87
CA THR A 168 -6.96 0.82 -3.85
C THR A 168 -7.51 1.01 -2.43
N ILE A 169 -7.66 -0.09 -1.70
CA ILE A 169 -8.08 -0.10 -0.30
C ILE A 169 -7.01 0.56 0.59
N SER A 170 -5.74 0.23 0.36
CA SER A 170 -4.61 0.82 1.08
C SER A 170 -4.52 2.32 0.86
N GLY A 171 -4.71 2.80 -0.38
CA GLY A 171 -4.76 4.23 -0.70
C GLY A 171 -5.94 4.94 -0.03
N THR A 172 -7.13 4.33 -0.03
CA THR A 172 -8.30 4.89 0.65
C THR A 172 -8.08 5.01 2.17
N MET A 173 -7.49 3.98 2.78
CA MET A 173 -7.16 3.97 4.20
C MET A 173 -6.07 4.99 4.55
N GLN A 174 -5.07 5.16 3.68
CA GLN A 174 -4.03 6.17 3.85
C GLN A 174 -4.62 7.58 3.86
N LEU A 175 -5.50 7.91 2.92
CA LEU A 175 -6.17 9.22 2.88
C LEU A 175 -7.00 9.48 4.14
N SER A 176 -7.81 8.50 4.56
CA SER A 176 -8.67 8.63 5.75
C SER A 176 -7.86 8.77 7.05
N LEU A 177 -6.75 8.05 7.18
CA LEU A 177 -5.87 8.18 8.35
C LEU A 177 -5.09 9.48 8.32
N ASP A 178 -4.61 9.93 7.17
CA ASP A 178 -3.86 11.16 7.03
C ASP A 178 -4.71 12.38 7.42
N GLU A 179 -5.94 12.47 6.90
CA GLU A 179 -6.89 13.55 7.24
C GLU A 179 -7.17 13.63 8.74
N ALA A 180 -7.42 12.49 9.39
CA ALA A 180 -7.71 12.46 10.82
C ALA A 180 -6.48 12.71 11.71
N THR A 181 -5.27 12.36 11.26
CA THR A 181 -4.02 12.51 12.04
C THR A 181 -3.32 13.85 11.85
N GLU A 182 -3.74 14.66 10.87
CA GLU A 182 -3.19 16.00 10.63
C GLU A 182 -3.36 16.92 11.86
N ALA A 183 -4.49 16.83 12.55
CA ALA A 183 -4.76 17.57 13.80
C ALA A 183 -3.78 17.23 14.93
N TRP A 184 -3.09 16.09 14.84
CA TRP A 184 -2.09 15.60 15.79
C TRP A 184 -0.64 15.82 15.27
N GLY A 185 -0.48 16.53 14.15
CA GLY A 185 0.84 16.82 13.58
C GLY A 185 1.56 15.59 13.01
N ILE A 186 0.83 14.51 12.75
CA ILE A 186 1.34 13.27 12.14
C ILE A 186 0.94 13.26 10.66
N LYS A 187 1.87 12.84 9.81
CA LYS A 187 1.64 12.61 8.38
C LYS A 187 1.73 11.12 8.10
N VAL A 188 0.72 10.55 7.47
CA VAL A 188 0.73 9.14 7.05
C VAL A 188 1.26 9.07 5.62
N GLU A 189 2.38 8.36 5.44
CA GLU A 189 3.06 8.25 4.15
C GLU A 189 2.48 7.13 3.30
N ARG A 190 2.26 5.96 3.91
CA ARG A 190 1.64 4.81 3.25
C ARG A 190 1.04 3.84 4.27
N VAL A 191 0.06 3.09 3.80
CA VAL A 191 -0.54 1.96 4.50
C VAL A 191 -0.38 0.75 3.60
N GLU A 192 -0.01 -0.39 4.17
CA GLU A 192 0.16 -1.64 3.43
C GLU A 192 -0.61 -2.74 4.15
N ILE A 193 -1.53 -3.41 3.44
CA ILE A 193 -2.18 -4.62 3.97
C ILE A 193 -1.16 -5.76 3.89
N LYS A 194 -0.88 -6.42 5.02
CA LYS A 194 0.14 -7.45 5.12
C LYS A 194 -0.42 -8.81 4.71
N ASP A 195 -1.33 -9.37 5.49
CA ASP A 195 -1.98 -10.65 5.27
C ASP A 195 -3.50 -10.57 5.49
N VAL A 196 -4.23 -11.40 4.72
CA VAL A 196 -5.67 -11.61 4.87
C VAL A 196 -5.88 -13.11 5.08
N ARG A 197 -6.25 -13.48 6.31
CA ARG A 197 -6.47 -14.87 6.71
C ARG A 197 -7.96 -15.20 6.69
N LEU A 198 -8.29 -16.27 5.98
CA LEU A 198 -9.64 -16.82 5.89
C LEU A 198 -9.78 -18.06 6.78
N PRO A 199 -10.99 -18.41 7.24
CA PRO A 199 -11.24 -19.70 7.86
C PRO A 199 -10.82 -20.84 6.93
N VAL A 200 -10.12 -21.84 7.47
CA VAL A 200 -9.53 -22.96 6.68
C VAL A 200 -10.58 -23.69 5.84
N GLN A 201 -11.81 -23.82 6.34
CA GLN A 201 -12.92 -24.45 5.62
C GLN A 201 -13.28 -23.67 4.35
N LEU A 202 -13.44 -22.34 4.46
CA LEU A 202 -13.75 -21.48 3.32
C LEU A 202 -12.59 -21.42 2.32
N GLN A 203 -11.35 -21.31 2.82
CA GLN A 203 -10.17 -21.28 1.96
C GLN A 203 -10.07 -22.54 1.08
N ARG A 204 -10.36 -23.72 1.65
CA ARG A 204 -10.38 -24.98 0.89
C ARG A 204 -11.51 -25.02 -0.15
N ALA A 205 -12.71 -24.59 0.22
CA ALA A 205 -13.85 -24.55 -0.69
C ALA A 205 -13.59 -23.60 -1.87
N MET A 206 -13.08 -22.39 -1.59
CA MET A 206 -12.71 -21.41 -2.63
C MET A 206 -11.57 -21.92 -3.52
N ALA A 207 -10.57 -22.62 -2.95
CA ALA A 207 -9.49 -23.20 -3.74
C ALA A 207 -10.01 -24.28 -4.71
N ALA A 208 -10.91 -25.16 -4.24
CA ALA A 208 -11.52 -26.20 -5.08
C ALA A 208 -12.41 -25.59 -6.18
N GLU A 209 -13.20 -24.56 -5.86
CA GLU A 209 -14.01 -23.83 -6.85
C GLU A 209 -13.14 -23.13 -7.90
N ALA A 210 -12.07 -22.46 -7.46
CA ALA A 210 -11.14 -21.78 -8.36
C ALA A 210 -10.40 -22.76 -9.28
N GLU A 211 -10.01 -23.93 -8.77
CA GLU A 211 -9.38 -24.99 -9.56
C GLU A 211 -10.34 -25.53 -10.63
N ALA A 212 -11.57 -25.88 -10.24
CA ALA A 212 -12.60 -26.34 -11.17
C ALA A 212 -12.93 -25.29 -12.25
N ALA A 213 -13.06 -24.01 -11.86
CA ALA A 213 -13.29 -22.92 -12.81
C ALA A 213 -12.11 -22.72 -13.76
N ARG A 214 -10.87 -22.88 -13.27
CA ARG A 214 -9.65 -22.77 -14.08
C ARG A 214 -9.54 -23.91 -15.08
N GLU A 215 -9.84 -25.15 -14.68
CA GLU A 215 -9.88 -26.31 -15.56
C GLU A 215 -10.97 -26.17 -16.64
N ALA A 216 -12.18 -25.74 -16.26
CA ALA A 216 -13.27 -25.51 -17.20
C ALA A 216 -12.89 -24.44 -18.23
N ARG A 217 -12.31 -23.32 -17.79
CA ARG A 217 -11.81 -22.26 -18.69
C ARG A 217 -10.69 -22.76 -19.60
N ALA A 218 -9.76 -23.56 -19.08
CA ALA A 218 -8.69 -24.15 -19.89
C ALA A 218 -9.23 -25.04 -21.01
N LYS A 219 -10.25 -25.87 -20.73
CA LYS A 219 -10.91 -26.71 -21.74
C LYS A 219 -11.61 -25.90 -22.83
N VAL A 220 -12.30 -24.81 -22.46
CA VAL A 220 -12.94 -23.92 -23.44
C VAL A 220 -11.89 -23.26 -24.33
N ILE A 221 -10.82 -22.73 -23.74
CA ILE A 221 -9.72 -22.11 -24.49
C ILE A 221 -9.04 -23.12 -25.44
N ALA A 222 -8.84 -24.36 -25.00
CA ALA A 222 -8.30 -25.43 -25.83
C ALA A 222 -9.23 -25.75 -27.01
N ALA A 223 -10.53 -25.93 -26.76
CA ALA A 223 -11.50 -26.20 -27.82
C ALA A 223 -11.64 -25.04 -28.82
N GLU A 224 -11.64 -23.80 -28.35
CA GLU A 224 -11.63 -22.61 -29.21
C GLU A 224 -10.32 -22.50 -30.01
N GLY A 225 -9.19 -22.83 -29.39
CA GLY A 225 -7.89 -22.90 -30.04
C GLY A 225 -7.86 -23.96 -31.15
N GLU A 226 -8.38 -25.15 -30.89
CA GLU A 226 -8.52 -26.25 -31.86
C GLU A 226 -9.40 -25.84 -33.04
N GLN A 227 -10.53 -25.18 -32.77
CA GLN A 227 -11.43 -24.71 -33.82
C GLN A 227 -10.76 -23.64 -34.70
N LYS A 228 -10.07 -22.67 -34.09
CA LYS A 228 -9.33 -21.62 -34.81
C LYS A 228 -8.21 -22.23 -35.65
N ALA A 229 -7.44 -23.16 -35.08
CA ALA A 229 -6.39 -23.88 -35.80
C ALA A 229 -6.96 -24.69 -36.98
N SER A 230 -8.07 -25.40 -36.79
CA SER A 230 -8.74 -26.16 -37.84
C SER A 230 -9.22 -25.29 -38.99
N ARG A 231 -9.77 -24.09 -38.70
CA ARG A 231 -10.18 -23.14 -39.75
C ARG A 231 -8.97 -22.63 -40.54
N ALA A 232 -7.90 -22.23 -39.86
CA ALA A 232 -6.68 -21.79 -40.52
C ALA A 232 -6.04 -22.89 -41.38
N LEU A 233 -6.05 -24.14 -40.91
CA LEU A 233 -5.57 -25.29 -41.68
C LEU A 233 -6.45 -25.57 -42.90
N ARG A 234 -7.78 -25.39 -42.80
CA ARG A 234 -8.69 -25.53 -43.94
C ARG A 234 -8.40 -24.48 -45.01
N GLU A 235 -8.30 -23.22 -44.62
CA GLU A 235 -7.96 -22.11 -45.53
C GLU A 235 -6.60 -22.36 -46.20
N ALA A 236 -5.59 -22.76 -45.43
CA ALA A 236 -4.28 -23.11 -45.98
C ALA A 236 -4.37 -24.30 -46.96
N SER A 237 -5.23 -25.27 -46.71
CA SER A 237 -5.43 -26.44 -47.58
C SER A 237 -6.13 -26.07 -48.89
N GLU A 238 -7.14 -25.17 -48.84
CA GLU A 238 -7.80 -24.63 -50.04
C GLU A 238 -6.78 -23.90 -50.94
N VAL A 239 -5.97 -23.01 -50.36
CA VAL A 239 -4.90 -22.29 -51.10
C VAL A 239 -3.84 -23.22 -51.68
N ILE A 240 -3.46 -24.27 -50.96
CA ILE A 240 -2.52 -25.29 -51.45
C ILE A 240 -3.15 -26.13 -52.57
N GLY A 241 -4.44 -26.42 -52.49
CA GLY A 241 -5.19 -27.17 -53.51
C GLY A 241 -5.27 -26.43 -54.85
N ASP A 242 -5.34 -25.09 -54.82
CA ASP A 242 -5.37 -24.26 -56.04
C ASP A 242 -4.08 -24.35 -56.86
N SER A 243 -2.95 -24.75 -56.26
CA SER A 243 -1.66 -24.88 -56.96
C SER A 243 -0.97 -26.21 -56.66
N PRO A 244 -0.92 -27.16 -57.61
CA PRO A 244 -0.28 -28.46 -57.38
C PRO A 244 1.23 -28.36 -57.09
N ALA A 245 1.90 -27.29 -57.52
CA ALA A 245 3.31 -27.03 -57.20
C ALA A 245 3.52 -26.71 -55.70
N ALA A 246 2.52 -26.16 -55.00
CA ALA A 246 2.61 -25.84 -53.57
C ALA A 246 2.70 -27.11 -52.70
N LEU A 247 1.97 -28.17 -53.05
CA LEU A 247 2.07 -29.48 -52.39
C LEU A 247 3.48 -30.06 -52.51
N GLN A 248 4.09 -29.96 -53.70
CA GLN A 248 5.45 -30.43 -53.95
C GLN A 248 6.49 -29.65 -53.13
N LEU A 249 6.38 -28.32 -53.05
CA LEU A 249 7.27 -27.51 -52.22
C LEU A 249 7.13 -27.84 -50.73
N ARG A 250 5.89 -28.02 -50.25
CA ARG A 250 5.63 -28.42 -48.86
C ARG A 250 6.18 -29.82 -48.57
N TYR A 251 6.05 -30.75 -49.52
CA TYR A 251 6.66 -32.09 -49.43
C TYR A 251 8.19 -32.02 -49.29
N LEU A 252 8.87 -31.21 -50.11
CA LEU A 252 10.31 -30.99 -50.00
C LEU A 252 10.71 -30.31 -48.68
N GLN A 253 9.92 -29.36 -48.19
CA GLN A 253 10.14 -28.74 -46.87
C GLN A 253 10.02 -29.77 -45.75
N THR A 254 8.97 -30.60 -45.75
CA THR A 254 8.79 -31.67 -44.74
C THR A 254 9.94 -32.66 -44.77
N LEU A 255 10.44 -33.04 -45.95
CA LEU A 255 11.62 -33.88 -46.08
C LEU A 255 12.87 -33.23 -45.47
N ASN A 256 13.05 -31.92 -45.64
CA ASN A 256 14.17 -31.21 -45.04
C ASN A 256 14.06 -31.18 -43.51
N THR A 257 12.86 -30.98 -42.95
CA THR A 257 12.62 -31.03 -41.50
C THR A 257 12.89 -32.42 -40.92
N ILE A 258 12.44 -33.48 -41.60
CA ILE A 258 12.70 -34.88 -41.18
C ILE A 258 14.20 -35.20 -41.25
N SER A 259 14.89 -34.72 -42.28
CA SER A 259 16.35 -34.88 -42.44
C SER A 259 17.13 -34.18 -41.32
N ALA A 260 16.62 -33.04 -40.82
CA ALA A 260 17.24 -32.28 -39.73
C ALA A 260 17.17 -32.98 -38.36
N GLU A 261 16.15 -33.82 -38.11
CA GLU A 261 15.96 -34.51 -36.81
C GLU A 261 16.87 -35.74 -36.57
N LYS A 262 17.84 -36.03 -37.46
CA LYS A 262 18.80 -37.15 -37.32
C LYS A 262 18.17 -38.56 -37.14
N ASN A 263 17.07 -38.86 -37.82
CA ASN A 263 16.56 -40.24 -37.90
C ASN A 263 17.21 -41.01 -39.07
N SER A 264 17.78 -42.19 -38.81
CA SER A 264 18.57 -43.00 -39.77
C SER A 264 17.75 -43.83 -40.77
N THR A 265 16.43 -43.67 -40.79
CA THR A 265 15.54 -44.41 -41.70
C THR A 265 14.45 -43.47 -42.22
N ILE A 266 14.57 -43.10 -43.50
CA ILE A 266 13.60 -42.26 -44.20
C ILE A 266 12.60 -43.19 -44.88
N VAL A 267 11.38 -43.27 -44.36
CA VAL A 267 10.28 -44.03 -44.99
C VAL A 267 9.67 -43.15 -46.07
N PHE A 268 9.80 -43.55 -47.34
CA PHE A 268 9.31 -42.79 -48.49
C PHE A 268 7.93 -43.29 -48.92
N PRO A 269 6.84 -42.54 -48.70
CA PRO A 269 5.54 -42.90 -49.24
C PRO A 269 5.50 -42.53 -50.74
N LEU A 270 5.50 -43.53 -51.61
CA LEU A 270 5.30 -43.32 -53.05
C LEU A 270 3.79 -43.14 -53.34
N PRO A 271 3.40 -42.12 -54.13
CA PRO A 271 2.03 -41.97 -54.62
C PRO A 271 1.55 -43.24 -55.32
N ILE A 272 0.38 -43.72 -54.94
CA ILE A 272 -0.22 -44.96 -55.48
C ILE A 272 -0.42 -44.84 -57.00
N ASP A 273 -0.61 -43.63 -57.52
CA ASP A 273 -0.75 -43.35 -58.96
C ASP A 273 0.48 -43.71 -59.80
N MET A 274 1.70 -43.60 -59.23
CA MET A 274 2.90 -44.11 -59.90
C MET A 274 2.93 -45.64 -59.92
N ILE A 275 2.53 -46.27 -58.81
CA ILE A 275 2.51 -47.73 -58.69
C ILE A 275 1.47 -48.33 -59.65
N THR A 276 0.29 -47.71 -59.78
CA THR A 276 -0.76 -48.16 -60.72
C THR A 276 -0.34 -47.97 -62.17
N TYR A 277 0.42 -46.93 -62.52
CA TYR A 277 0.99 -46.78 -63.86
C TYR A 277 1.97 -47.91 -64.20
N PHE A 278 2.85 -48.30 -63.27
CA PHE A 278 3.77 -49.43 -63.46
C PHE A 278 3.07 -50.79 -63.51
N LEU A 279 1.99 -50.97 -62.74
CA LEU A 279 1.17 -52.18 -62.77
C LEU A 279 0.39 -52.30 -64.09
N ARG A 280 -0.21 -51.21 -64.56
CA ARG A 280 -0.95 -51.16 -65.83
C ARG A 280 -0.04 -51.33 -67.05
N ALA A 281 1.15 -50.73 -67.03
CA ALA A 281 2.17 -50.96 -68.04
C ALA A 281 2.64 -52.44 -68.12
N LYS A 282 2.56 -53.18 -67.01
CA LYS A 282 2.86 -54.62 -66.96
C LYS A 282 1.71 -55.45 -67.54
N GLU A 283 0.46 -55.07 -67.30
CA GLU A 283 -0.73 -55.73 -67.90
C GLU A 283 -0.77 -55.53 -69.42
N ASP A 284 -0.49 -54.33 -69.92
CA ASP A 284 -0.47 -54.01 -71.36
C ASP A 284 0.70 -54.72 -72.11
N ALA A 285 1.77 -55.07 -71.39
CA ALA A 285 2.89 -55.85 -71.94
C ALA A 285 2.59 -57.36 -72.01
N GLN A 286 1.64 -57.87 -71.22
CA GLN A 286 1.23 -59.27 -71.24
C GLN A 286 0.09 -59.56 -72.24
N SER A 287 -0.61 -58.55 -72.75
CA SER A 287 -1.67 -58.71 -73.77
C SER A 287 -1.17 -58.66 -75.22
N ASN A 288 0.13 -58.43 -75.45
CA ASN A 288 0.76 -58.34 -76.79
C ASN A 288 1.72 -59.52 -77.08
N LEU A 289 1.59 -60.63 -76.36
CA LEU A 289 2.21 -61.93 -76.61
C LEU A 289 1.11 -62.99 -76.68
#